data_AF-A0AAW2SES5-F1
#
_entry.id   AF-A0AAW2SES5-F1
#
_cell.length_a   1.000
_cell.length_b   1.000
_cell.length_c   1.000
_cell.angle_alpha   90.00
_cell.angle_beta   90.00
_cell.angle_gamma   90.00
#
_symmetry.space_group_name_H-M   'P 1'
#
loop_
_entity.id
_entity.type
_entity.pdbx_description
1 polymer ?
#
loop_
_entity_poly.entity_id
_entity_poly.type
_entity_poly.pdbx_seq_one_letter_code
_entity_poly.pdbx_strand_id
1 'polypeptide(L)'
;MILLRHHLHESLKSQYLTVKSPFQLWKSLKDRFDHQKTVILPRARYEWIQLRLQDFKTIAEYNSEMFRIVSKLRLCGEDVTDEQMLEKTFSTFHASNLVLQQQYRERGFKTYSELISCLLVAEENNQLLLNNHHTRPTGSKPLPENSAALPEAMLLLQEREWSIPWLARAILMDVVVVVVMGGGRGNDRGNHHNTWINPNIQKKNGIKGKEST
;
A
#
# COMPACT_ATOMS: atom_id res chain seq x y z
N MET A 1 6.37 -33.91 26.61
CA MET A 1 7.40 -32.92 27.00
C MET A 1 8.21 -32.38 25.82
N ILE A 2 8.51 -33.23 24.83
CA ILE A 2 9.44 -32.93 23.71
C ILE A 2 8.87 -31.89 22.74
N LEU A 3 7.57 -31.95 22.41
CA LEU A 3 6.96 -31.11 21.37
C LEU A 3 7.11 -29.61 21.64
N LEU A 4 6.71 -29.13 22.83
CA LEU A 4 6.83 -27.71 23.18
C LEU A 4 8.29 -27.23 23.10
N ARG A 5 9.23 -28.00 23.66
CA ARG A 5 10.65 -27.63 23.67
C ARG A 5 11.26 -27.63 22.28
N HIS A 6 10.87 -28.57 21.42
CA HIS A 6 11.43 -28.70 20.08
C HIS A 6 11.20 -27.44 19.24
N HIS A 7 10.00 -26.86 19.33
CA HIS A 7 9.60 -25.67 18.58
C HIS A 7 9.97 -24.33 19.25
N LEU A 8 10.59 -24.35 20.43
CA LEU A 8 11.09 -23.11 21.03
C LEU A 8 12.31 -22.61 20.26
N HIS A 9 12.36 -21.29 20.10
CA HIS A 9 13.57 -20.61 19.67
C HIS A 9 14.72 -20.91 20.65
N GLU A 10 15.95 -21.00 20.13
CA GLU A 10 17.12 -21.45 20.91
C GLU A 10 17.36 -20.62 22.17
N SER A 11 17.14 -19.30 22.08
CA SER A 11 17.24 -18.39 23.23
C SER A 11 16.22 -18.68 24.35
N LEU A 12 15.04 -19.21 24.02
CA LEU A 12 14.04 -19.62 25.01
C LEU A 12 14.36 -21.02 25.56
N LYS A 13 14.88 -21.94 24.73
CA LYS A 13 15.31 -23.26 25.19
C LYS A 13 16.35 -23.16 26.31
N SER A 14 17.35 -22.29 26.14
CA SER A 14 18.39 -22.08 27.15
C SER A 14 17.83 -21.46 28.44
N GLN A 15 16.89 -20.54 28.37
CA GLN A 15 16.29 -19.91 29.55
C GLN A 15 15.41 -20.86 30.37
N TYR A 16 14.79 -21.85 29.73
CA TYR A 16 13.86 -22.77 30.38
C TYR A 16 14.38 -24.21 30.49
N LEU A 17 15.70 -24.45 30.40
CA LEU A 17 16.29 -25.79 30.42
C LEU A 17 16.00 -26.57 31.72
N THR A 18 15.80 -25.88 32.85
CA THR A 18 15.54 -26.51 34.16
C THR A 18 14.07 -26.90 34.39
N VAL A 19 13.12 -26.38 33.61
CA VAL A 19 11.67 -26.57 33.86
C VAL A 19 11.18 -27.93 33.35
N LYS A 20 11.23 -28.97 34.17
CA LYS A 20 10.89 -30.35 33.77
C LYS A 20 9.40 -30.61 33.49
N SER A 21 8.48 -29.77 34.00
CA SER A 21 7.05 -29.95 33.75
C SER A 21 6.60 -29.20 32.50
N PRO A 22 5.97 -29.85 31.50
CA PRO A 22 5.44 -29.16 30.33
C PRO A 22 4.36 -28.14 30.69
N PHE A 23 3.54 -28.43 31.71
CA PHE A 23 2.52 -27.50 32.19
C PHE A 23 3.15 -26.23 32.79
N GLN A 24 4.20 -26.39 33.61
CA GLN A 24 4.92 -25.24 34.18
C GLN A 24 5.66 -24.44 33.11
N LEU A 25 6.24 -25.11 32.11
CA LEU A 25 6.87 -24.46 30.96
C LEU A 25 5.85 -23.62 30.20
N TRP A 26 4.69 -24.20 29.86
CA TRP A 26 3.61 -23.48 29.20
C TRP A 26 3.13 -22.28 30.01
N LYS A 27 2.86 -22.47 31.32
CA LYS A 27 2.42 -21.39 32.21
C LYS A 27 3.43 -20.24 32.25
N SER A 28 4.72 -20.55 32.36
CA SER A 28 5.80 -19.55 32.42
C SER A 28 5.97 -18.80 31.10
N LEU A 29 5.86 -19.50 29.96
CA LEU A 29 5.89 -18.88 28.64
C LEU A 29 4.68 -17.97 28.45
N LYS A 30 3.49 -18.48 28.78
CA LYS A 30 2.23 -17.71 28.70
C LYS A 30 2.33 -16.43 29.51
N ASP A 31 2.76 -16.52 30.77
CA ASP A 31 2.91 -15.36 31.66
C ASP A 31 3.87 -14.30 31.09
N ARG A 32 5.04 -14.74 30.60
CA ARG A 32 6.00 -13.85 29.94
C ARG A 32 5.42 -13.16 28.70
N PHE A 33 4.75 -13.90 27.81
CA PHE A 33 4.18 -13.32 26.59
C PHE A 33 2.98 -12.42 26.89
N ASP A 34 2.17 -12.76 27.90
CA ASP A 34 1.08 -11.91 28.36
C ASP A 34 1.62 -10.59 28.94
N HIS A 35 2.74 -10.61 29.67
CA HIS A 35 3.43 -9.39 30.07
C HIS A 35 3.96 -8.60 28.88
N GLN A 36 4.53 -9.25 27.85
CA GLN A 36 5.00 -8.55 26.65
C GLN A 36 3.87 -7.83 25.89
N LYS A 37 2.66 -8.40 25.86
CA LYS A 37 1.50 -7.76 25.23
C LYS A 37 1.18 -6.39 25.84
N THR A 38 1.50 -6.14 27.11
CA THR A 38 1.23 -4.84 27.75
C THR A 38 2.06 -3.70 27.17
N VAL A 39 3.24 -4.01 26.62
CA VAL A 39 4.12 -3.02 25.95
C VAL A 39 3.83 -2.98 24.45
N ILE A 40 3.51 -4.12 23.83
CA ILE A 40 3.23 -4.21 22.39
C ILE A 40 1.93 -3.50 22.05
N LEU A 41 0.87 -3.69 22.84
CA LEU A 41 -0.46 -3.13 22.56
C LEU A 41 -0.48 -1.60 22.43
N PRO A 42 -0.01 -0.81 23.41
CA PRO A 42 -0.04 0.65 23.29
C PRO A 42 0.78 1.16 22.10
N ARG A 43 1.91 0.49 21.80
CA ARG A 43 2.72 0.81 20.63
C ARG A 43 1.98 0.49 19.33
N ALA A 44 1.34 -0.67 19.22
CA ALA A 44 0.60 -1.07 18.04
C ALA A 44 -0.61 -0.14 17.78
N ARG A 45 -1.32 0.29 18.84
CA ARG A 45 -2.39 1.30 18.74
C ARG A 45 -1.86 2.64 18.23
N TYR A 46 -0.71 3.08 18.73
CA TYR A 46 -0.07 4.31 18.25
C TYR A 46 0.34 4.20 16.77
N GLU A 47 1.01 3.09 16.39
CA GLU A 47 1.37 2.80 14.99
C GLU A 47 0.12 2.79 14.10
N TRP A 48 -0.99 2.18 14.56
CA TRP A 48 -2.27 2.21 13.84
C TRP A 48 -2.78 3.63 13.65
N ILE A 49 -2.84 4.46 14.69
CA ILE A 49 -3.33 5.84 14.58
C ILE A 49 -2.50 6.63 13.56
N GLN A 50 -1.17 6.50 13.61
CA GLN A 50 -0.24 7.24 12.75
C GLN A 50 -0.12 6.69 11.32
N LEU A 51 -0.58 5.48 11.06
CA LEU A 51 -0.49 4.87 9.74
C LEU A 51 -1.25 5.70 8.69
N ARG A 52 -0.57 6.10 7.61
CA ARG A 52 -1.17 6.81 6.47
C ARG A 52 -0.63 6.30 5.14
N LEU A 53 -1.50 6.12 4.16
CA LEU A 53 -1.12 5.66 2.81
C LEU A 53 -0.05 6.56 2.17
N GLN A 54 -0.17 7.88 2.32
CA GLN A 54 0.74 8.86 1.74
C GLN A 54 2.18 8.85 2.29
N ASP A 55 2.44 8.16 3.40
CA ASP A 55 3.77 8.10 4.00
C ASP A 55 4.66 7.02 3.35
N PHE A 56 4.10 6.22 2.45
CA PHE A 56 4.79 5.13 1.76
C PHE A 56 5.04 5.46 0.29
N LYS A 57 6.12 4.89 -0.27
CA LYS A 57 6.47 5.11 -1.67
C LYS A 57 5.62 4.24 -2.60
N THR A 58 5.24 3.06 -2.12
CA THR A 58 4.45 2.09 -2.89
C THR A 58 3.26 1.56 -2.10
N ILE A 59 2.23 1.11 -2.81
CA ILE A 59 1.07 0.45 -2.20
C ILE A 59 1.48 -0.85 -1.49
N ALA A 60 2.47 -1.56 -2.01
CA ALA A 60 2.98 -2.79 -1.40
C ALA A 60 3.64 -2.55 -0.03
N GLU A 61 4.42 -1.47 0.12
CA GLU A 61 5.02 -1.08 1.40
C GLU A 61 3.95 -0.73 2.44
N TYR A 62 2.96 0.09 2.07
CA TYR A 62 1.82 0.40 2.93
C TYR A 62 1.09 -0.89 3.37
N ASN A 63 0.83 -1.78 2.43
CA ASN A 63 0.13 -3.03 2.70
C ASN A 63 0.88 -3.90 3.71
N SER A 64 2.20 -4.02 3.54
CA SER A 64 3.05 -4.77 4.47
C SER A 64 2.95 -4.20 5.88
N GLU A 65 3.02 -2.87 6.02
CA GLU A 65 2.97 -2.21 7.31
C GLU A 65 1.59 -2.31 7.98
N MET A 66 0.51 -2.18 7.19
CA MET A 66 -0.87 -2.40 7.63
C MET A 66 -1.01 -3.80 8.26
N PHE A 67 -0.58 -4.86 7.57
CA PHE A 67 -0.62 -6.22 8.10
C PHE A 67 0.30 -6.42 9.32
N ARG A 68 1.47 -5.79 9.33
CA ARG A 68 2.40 -5.83 10.48
C ARG A 68 1.77 -5.20 11.73
N ILE A 69 1.00 -4.13 11.59
CA ILE A 69 0.32 -3.48 12.72
C ILE A 69 -0.90 -4.31 13.15
N VAL A 70 -1.75 -4.73 12.20
CA VAL A 70 -2.95 -5.54 12.49
C VAL A 70 -2.58 -6.85 13.18
N SER A 71 -1.51 -7.52 12.76
CA SER A 71 -1.03 -8.74 13.42
C SER A 71 -0.60 -8.50 14.88
N LYS A 72 0.06 -7.37 15.19
CA LYS A 72 0.40 -7.00 16.57
C LYS A 72 -0.85 -6.72 17.41
N LEU A 73 -1.86 -6.05 16.85
CA LEU A 73 -3.14 -5.78 17.52
C LEU A 73 -3.87 -7.10 17.83
N ARG A 74 -4.01 -7.98 16.85
CA ARG A 74 -4.63 -9.31 17.00
C ARG A 74 -3.88 -10.19 18.01
N LEU A 75 -2.55 -10.16 18.01
CA LEU A 75 -1.74 -10.84 19.03
C LEU A 75 -2.08 -10.38 20.46
N CYS A 76 -2.43 -9.10 20.61
CA CYS A 76 -2.79 -8.50 21.89
C CYS A 76 -4.29 -8.65 22.23
N GLY A 77 -5.06 -9.37 21.40
CA GLY A 77 -6.49 -9.62 21.61
C GLY A 77 -7.41 -8.56 21.03
N GLU A 78 -6.90 -7.60 20.25
CA GLU A 78 -7.72 -6.66 19.50
C GLU A 78 -7.96 -7.18 18.11
N ASP A 79 -9.22 -7.53 17.82
CA ASP A 79 -9.58 -7.86 16.46
C ASP A 79 -9.74 -6.60 15.62
N VAL A 80 -9.17 -6.63 14.42
CA VAL A 80 -9.27 -5.56 13.43
C VAL A 80 -9.98 -6.15 12.22
N THR A 81 -11.15 -5.61 11.90
CA THR A 81 -11.98 -6.13 10.81
C THR A 81 -11.56 -5.56 9.45
N ASP A 82 -11.99 -6.20 8.38
CA ASP A 82 -11.77 -5.69 7.02
C ASP A 82 -12.35 -4.28 6.85
N GLU A 83 -13.53 -4.00 7.39
CA GLU A 83 -14.17 -2.67 7.33
C GLU A 83 -13.29 -1.60 7.97
N GLN A 84 -12.63 -1.93 9.10
CA GLN A 84 -11.72 -1.00 9.76
C GLN A 84 -10.46 -0.76 8.94
N MET A 85 -9.91 -1.78 8.28
CA MET A 85 -8.75 -1.64 7.38
C MET A 85 -9.10 -0.85 6.12
N LEU A 86 -10.28 -1.09 5.55
CA LEU A 86 -10.84 -0.33 4.43
C LEU A 86 -10.97 1.14 4.81
N GLU A 87 -11.66 1.44 5.93
CA GLU A 87 -11.81 2.82 6.37
C GLU A 87 -10.50 3.49 6.71
N LYS A 88 -9.58 2.76 7.33
CA LYS A 88 -8.24 3.27 7.63
C LYS A 88 -7.50 3.65 6.36
N THR A 89 -7.60 2.84 5.31
CA THR A 89 -6.98 3.13 4.02
C THR A 89 -7.62 4.34 3.35
N PHE A 90 -8.95 4.39 3.28
CA PHE A 90 -9.64 5.52 2.67
C PHE A 90 -9.39 6.82 3.42
N SER A 91 -9.45 6.84 4.75
CA SER A 91 -9.26 8.05 5.56
C SER A 91 -7.84 8.64 5.49
N THR A 92 -6.88 7.91 4.93
CA THR A 92 -5.47 8.32 4.86
C THR A 92 -5.01 8.74 3.47
N PHE A 93 -5.95 8.87 2.52
CA PHE A 93 -5.69 9.55 1.25
C PHE A 93 -5.33 11.02 1.48
N HIS A 94 -4.40 11.52 0.66
CA HIS A 94 -4.05 12.94 0.68
C HIS A 94 -5.26 13.82 0.30
N ALA A 95 -5.33 15.05 0.83
CA ALA A 95 -6.45 15.96 0.60
C ALA A 95 -6.67 16.33 -0.88
N SER A 96 -5.63 16.24 -1.72
CA SER A 96 -5.77 16.43 -3.18
C SER A 96 -6.48 15.26 -3.87
N ASN A 97 -6.59 14.11 -3.20
CA ASN A 97 -7.06 12.86 -3.78
C ASN A 97 -8.45 12.46 -3.23
N LEU A 98 -9.21 13.42 -2.69
CA LEU A 98 -10.55 13.17 -2.14
C LEU A 98 -11.53 12.61 -3.18
N VAL A 99 -11.44 13.04 -4.44
CA VAL A 99 -12.28 12.52 -5.53
C VAL A 99 -11.98 11.03 -5.76
N LEU A 100 -10.70 10.67 -5.82
CA LEU A 100 -10.27 9.28 -6.00
C LEU A 100 -10.67 8.41 -4.80
N GLN A 101 -10.50 8.94 -3.59
CA GLN A 101 -10.98 8.30 -2.36
C GLN A 101 -12.49 8.00 -2.46
N GLN A 102 -13.30 8.97 -2.88
CA GLN A 102 -14.75 8.81 -3.02
C GLN A 102 -15.10 7.75 -4.08
N GLN A 103 -14.41 7.76 -5.22
CA GLN A 103 -14.59 6.74 -6.26
C GLN A 103 -14.32 5.32 -5.75
N TYR A 104 -13.25 5.11 -4.98
CA TYR A 104 -12.98 3.79 -4.41
C TYR A 104 -13.98 3.41 -3.30
N ARG A 105 -14.50 4.36 -2.53
CA ARG A 105 -15.57 4.11 -1.55
C ARG A 105 -16.87 3.65 -2.24
N GLU A 106 -17.24 4.30 -3.34
CA GLU A 106 -18.45 3.98 -4.10
C GLU A 106 -18.41 2.60 -4.77
N ARG A 107 -17.21 2.03 -4.98
CA ARG A 107 -17.06 0.64 -5.45
C ARG A 107 -17.55 -0.39 -4.43
N GLY A 108 -17.64 -0.03 -3.15
CA GLY A 108 -18.29 -0.86 -2.14
C GLY A 108 -17.57 -2.18 -1.83
N PHE A 109 -16.24 -2.18 -1.84
CA PHE A 109 -15.41 -3.32 -1.46
C PHE A 109 -15.84 -3.92 -0.13
N LYS A 110 -15.84 -5.26 -0.03
CA LYS A 110 -16.22 -5.99 1.19
C LYS A 110 -15.03 -6.43 1.99
N THR A 111 -13.90 -6.67 1.33
CA THR A 111 -12.67 -7.10 1.98
C THR A 111 -11.52 -6.14 1.67
N TYR A 112 -10.57 -6.04 2.59
CA TYR A 112 -9.37 -5.22 2.37
C TYR A 112 -8.51 -5.78 1.24
N SER A 113 -8.52 -7.09 1.03
CA SER A 113 -7.78 -7.75 -0.07
C SER A 113 -8.29 -7.32 -1.45
N GLU A 114 -9.59 -7.09 -1.62
CA GLU A 114 -10.16 -6.55 -2.87
C GLU A 114 -9.67 -5.13 -3.14
N LEU A 115 -9.71 -4.25 -2.13
CA LEU A 115 -9.23 -2.88 -2.25
C LEU A 115 -7.74 -2.84 -2.61
N ILE A 116 -6.91 -3.56 -1.86
CA ILE A 116 -5.46 -3.47 -2.03
C ILE A 116 -5.01 -4.01 -3.39
N SER A 117 -5.67 -5.08 -3.87
CA SER A 117 -5.42 -5.61 -5.22
C SER A 117 -5.74 -4.57 -6.30
N CYS A 118 -6.85 -3.85 -6.14
CA CYS A 118 -7.22 -2.78 -7.06
C CYS A 118 -6.23 -1.60 -7.03
N LEU A 119 -5.74 -1.22 -5.86
CA LEU A 119 -4.76 -0.14 -5.71
C LEU A 119 -3.39 -0.52 -6.31
N LEU A 120 -2.96 -1.77 -6.17
CA LEU A 120 -1.72 -2.28 -6.76
C LEU A 120 -1.77 -2.25 -8.29
N VAL A 121 -2.87 -2.71 -8.90
CA VAL A 121 -3.05 -2.66 -10.36
C VAL A 121 -3.06 -1.22 -10.86
N ALA A 122 -3.75 -0.32 -10.15
CA ALA A 122 -3.75 1.10 -10.50
C ALA A 122 -2.33 1.69 -10.46
N GLU A 123 -1.58 1.43 -9.38
CA GLU A 123 -0.19 1.88 -9.22
C GLU A 123 0.69 1.43 -10.40
N GLU A 124 0.63 0.15 -10.76
CA GLU A 124 1.40 -0.42 -11.89
C GLU A 124 1.02 0.20 -13.24
N ASN A 125 -0.28 0.31 -13.52
CA ASN A 125 -0.78 0.95 -14.75
C ASN A 125 -0.22 2.36 -14.93
N ASN A 126 -0.10 3.11 -13.85
CA ASN A 126 0.38 4.48 -13.93
C ASN A 126 1.90 4.57 -14.02
N GLN A 127 2.64 3.64 -13.43
CA GLN A 127 4.06 3.50 -13.72
C GLN A 127 4.29 3.25 -15.22
N LEU A 128 3.48 2.38 -15.85
CA LEU A 128 3.55 2.13 -17.29
C LEU A 128 3.20 3.38 -18.11
N LEU A 129 2.14 4.09 -17.75
CA LEU A 129 1.77 5.36 -18.40
C LEU A 129 2.90 6.38 -18.34
N LEU A 130 3.52 6.56 -17.17
CA LEU A 130 4.65 7.46 -17.01
C LEU A 130 5.82 7.03 -17.88
N ASN A 131 6.15 5.74 -17.91
CA ASN A 131 7.24 5.24 -18.75
C ASN A 131 6.98 5.47 -20.25
N ASN A 132 5.73 5.30 -20.72
CA ASN A 132 5.34 5.57 -22.11
C ASN A 132 5.51 7.05 -22.50
N HIS A 133 5.26 7.98 -21.59
CA HIS A 133 5.52 9.41 -21.84
C HIS A 133 7.02 9.70 -22.01
N HIS A 134 7.90 8.98 -21.32
CA HIS A 134 9.34 9.15 -21.44
C HIS A 134 9.93 8.50 -22.70
N THR A 135 9.30 7.43 -23.23
CA THR A 135 9.77 6.75 -24.44
C THR A 135 9.30 7.41 -25.74
N ARG A 136 8.31 8.31 -25.67
CA ARG A 136 7.78 9.04 -26.84
C ARG A 136 7.93 10.56 -26.64
N PRO A 137 9.00 11.19 -27.18
CA PRO A 137 9.18 12.64 -27.09
C PRO A 137 8.00 13.39 -27.67
N THR A 138 7.59 14.49 -27.03
CA THR A 138 6.59 15.43 -27.56
C THR A 138 7.02 15.90 -28.95
N GLY A 139 6.30 15.49 -30.00
CA GLY A 139 6.65 15.77 -31.40
C GLY A 139 6.96 14.54 -32.26
N SER A 140 6.95 13.32 -31.72
CA SER A 140 7.00 12.10 -32.53
C SER A 140 5.82 12.06 -33.51
N LYS A 141 6.08 11.71 -34.79
CA LYS A 141 5.03 11.59 -35.81
C LYS A 141 3.89 10.67 -35.33
N PRO A 142 2.62 10.95 -35.70
CA PRO A 142 1.56 9.96 -35.57
C PRO A 142 2.04 8.66 -36.24
N LEU A 143 1.78 7.53 -35.60
CA LEU A 143 2.01 6.23 -36.25
C LEU A 143 1.18 6.23 -37.55
N PRO A 144 1.72 5.76 -38.70
CA PRO A 144 0.90 5.64 -39.88
C PRO A 144 -0.25 4.68 -39.58
N GLU A 145 -1.48 5.12 -39.79
CA GLU A 145 -2.68 4.28 -39.78
C GLU A 145 -2.60 3.31 -40.97
N ASN A 146 -1.88 2.20 -40.80
CA ASN A 146 -2.08 1.01 -41.62
C ASN A 146 -2.71 -0.08 -40.75
N SER A 147 -4.04 0.03 -40.68
CA SER A 147 -4.99 -0.97 -40.24
C SER A 147 -4.75 -2.32 -40.93
N ALA A 148 -3.94 -3.19 -40.32
CA ALA A 148 -3.91 -4.62 -40.61
C ALA A 148 -3.30 -5.47 -39.48
N ALA A 149 -2.39 -4.92 -38.66
CA ALA A 149 -1.73 -5.66 -37.58
C ALA A 149 -2.29 -5.37 -36.17
N LEU A 150 -3.12 -4.33 -36.01
CA LEU A 150 -3.83 -4.02 -34.75
C LEU A 150 -4.81 -5.11 -34.30
N PRO A 151 -5.51 -5.87 -35.17
CA PRO A 151 -6.46 -6.89 -34.73
C PRO A 151 -5.82 -8.07 -33.99
N GLU A 152 -4.63 -8.52 -34.39
CA GLU A 152 -3.98 -9.69 -33.77
C GLU A 152 -3.41 -9.39 -32.38
N ALA A 153 -2.79 -8.21 -32.21
CA ALA A 153 -2.30 -7.78 -30.90
C ALA A 153 -3.45 -7.43 -29.94
N MET A 154 -4.57 -6.89 -30.46
CA MET A 154 -5.81 -6.72 -29.69
C MET A 154 -6.44 -8.07 -29.33
N LEU A 155 -6.44 -9.06 -30.22
CA LEU A 155 -6.99 -10.39 -29.93
C LEU A 155 -6.20 -11.13 -28.83
N LEU A 156 -4.87 -10.97 -28.79
CA LEU A 156 -4.05 -11.57 -27.72
C LEU A 156 -4.24 -10.89 -26.35
N LEU A 157 -4.59 -9.60 -26.33
CA LEU A 157 -5.02 -8.90 -25.11
C LEU A 157 -6.46 -9.29 -24.72
N GLN A 158 -7.33 -9.47 -25.71
CA GLN A 158 -8.72 -9.87 -25.56
C GLN A 158 -8.87 -11.26 -24.90
N GLU A 159 -8.03 -12.25 -25.23
CA GLU A 159 -8.10 -13.58 -24.61
C GLU A 159 -7.68 -13.60 -23.14
N ARG A 160 -6.90 -12.61 -22.67
CA ARG A 160 -6.62 -12.41 -21.24
C ARG A 160 -7.69 -11.56 -20.52
N GLU A 161 -8.57 -10.89 -21.26
CA GLU A 161 -9.50 -9.86 -20.75
C GLU A 161 -10.88 -10.36 -20.32
N TRP A 162 -11.27 -11.62 -20.56
CA TRP A 162 -12.68 -12.03 -20.34
C TRP A 162 -13.02 -12.70 -19.00
N SER A 163 -12.09 -12.85 -18.06
CA SER A 163 -12.44 -13.43 -16.76
C SER A 163 -12.85 -12.42 -15.69
N ILE A 164 -12.72 -11.10 -15.93
CA ILE A 164 -12.93 -10.11 -14.87
C ILE A 164 -13.50 -8.77 -15.40
N PRO A 165 -14.83 -8.58 -15.38
CA PRO A 165 -15.50 -7.35 -15.83
C PRO A 165 -15.08 -6.04 -15.13
N TRP A 166 -14.50 -6.12 -13.92
CA TRP A 166 -14.08 -4.94 -13.17
C TRP A 166 -12.72 -4.37 -13.62
N LEU A 167 -11.84 -5.17 -14.22
CA LEU A 167 -10.56 -4.70 -14.76
C LEU A 167 -10.77 -3.79 -15.98
N ALA A 168 -11.68 -4.16 -16.89
CA ALA A 168 -12.04 -3.34 -18.05
C ALA A 168 -12.59 -1.96 -17.66
N ARG A 169 -13.36 -1.89 -16.56
CA ARG A 169 -13.87 -0.63 -15.99
C ARG A 169 -12.79 0.20 -15.29
N ALA A 170 -11.84 -0.45 -14.61
CA ALA A 170 -10.71 0.23 -13.98
C ALA A 170 -9.78 0.86 -15.02
N ILE A 171 -9.44 0.14 -16.09
CA ILE A 171 -8.63 0.63 -17.20
C ILE A 171 -9.33 1.80 -17.91
N LEU A 172 -10.63 1.70 -18.18
CA LEU A 172 -11.38 2.77 -18.83
C LEU A 172 -11.46 4.04 -17.97
N MET A 173 -11.59 3.91 -16.64
CA MET A 173 -11.68 5.08 -15.75
C MET A 173 -10.33 5.69 -15.37
N ASP A 174 -9.26 4.91 -15.26
CA ASP A 174 -7.90 5.45 -15.05
C ASP A 174 -7.44 6.26 -16.28
N VAL A 175 -7.78 5.82 -17.50
CA VAL A 175 -7.56 6.59 -18.74
C VAL A 175 -8.37 7.89 -18.74
N VAL A 176 -9.61 7.88 -18.26
CA VAL A 176 -10.45 9.08 -18.17
C VAL A 176 -9.94 10.07 -17.12
N VAL A 177 -9.44 9.60 -15.97
CA VAL A 177 -8.92 10.49 -14.91
C VAL A 177 -7.65 11.23 -15.35
N VAL A 178 -6.75 10.57 -16.08
CA VAL A 178 -5.53 11.22 -16.63
C VAL A 178 -5.87 12.21 -17.75
N VAL A 179 -6.86 11.90 -18.60
CA VAL A 179 -7.25 12.76 -19.73
C VAL A 179 -8.06 13.99 -19.31
N VAL A 180 -8.87 13.90 -18.24
CA VAL A 180 -9.80 14.98 -17.85
C VAL A 180 -9.19 16.02 -16.88
N MET A 181 -8.11 15.71 -16.16
CA MET A 181 -7.52 16.61 -15.15
C MET A 181 -6.17 17.27 -15.55
N GLY A 182 -5.57 16.91 -16.68
CA GLY A 182 -4.21 17.32 -17.08
C GLY A 182 -4.09 18.47 -18.10
N GLY A 183 -5.13 19.28 -18.28
CA GLY A 183 -5.15 20.38 -19.25
C GLY A 183 -4.58 21.70 -18.72
N GLY A 184 -3.28 21.76 -18.38
CA GLY A 184 -2.62 22.99 -17.92
C GLY A 184 -1.25 23.18 -18.56
N ARG A 185 -1.12 24.19 -19.44
CA ARG A 185 0.14 24.60 -20.08
C ARG A 185 1.14 25.13 -19.04
N GLY A 186 2.37 24.61 -19.03
CA GLY A 186 3.47 25.17 -18.26
C GLY A 186 4.75 24.36 -18.35
N ASN A 187 5.80 24.98 -18.87
CA ASN A 187 7.14 24.48 -19.13
C ASN A 187 7.94 24.38 -17.81
N ASP A 188 8.53 23.24 -17.44
CA ASP A 188 9.78 23.19 -16.65
C ASP A 188 10.41 21.80 -16.52
N ARG A 189 11.75 21.80 -16.43
CA ARG A 189 12.67 20.67 -16.52
C ARG A 189 12.86 19.97 -15.17
N GLY A 190 12.86 18.63 -15.20
CA GLY A 190 13.61 17.74 -14.29
C GLY A 190 13.02 17.52 -12.89
N ASN A 191 12.56 16.29 -12.63
CA ASN A 191 12.96 15.40 -11.52
C ASN A 191 11.94 14.24 -11.42
N HIS A 192 12.39 12.99 -11.55
CA HIS A 192 11.52 11.81 -11.52
C HIS A 192 11.06 11.51 -10.08
N HIS A 193 9.84 11.90 -9.72
CA HIS A 193 9.15 11.47 -8.50
C HIS A 193 7.67 11.15 -8.80
N ASN A 194 7.19 10.07 -8.20
CA ASN A 194 5.91 9.39 -8.46
C ASN A 194 4.70 10.34 -8.54
N THR A 195 4.00 10.30 -9.66
CA THR A 195 2.95 11.25 -10.09
C THR A 195 1.57 11.02 -9.45
N TRP A 196 1.48 10.24 -8.37
CA TRP A 196 0.24 9.96 -7.64
C TRP A 196 0.03 10.80 -6.38
N ILE A 197 1.12 11.39 -5.89
CA ILE A 197 1.12 12.28 -4.75
C ILE A 197 1.61 13.63 -5.27
N ASN A 198 0.71 14.61 -5.27
CA ASN A 198 0.95 15.97 -5.75
C ASN A 198 2.30 16.54 -5.22
N PRO A 199 3.21 17.07 -6.05
CA PRO A 199 4.60 17.38 -5.66
C PRO A 199 4.83 18.59 -4.73
N ASN A 200 3.82 19.08 -4.02
CA ASN A 200 3.89 20.42 -3.41
C ASN A 200 3.92 20.45 -1.88
N ILE A 201 4.75 19.62 -1.22
CA ILE A 201 5.15 19.88 0.18
C ILE A 201 6.60 19.44 0.43
N GLN A 202 7.56 20.30 0.07
CA GLN A 202 8.83 20.49 0.79
C GLN A 202 9.51 21.79 0.33
N LYS A 203 8.94 22.95 0.68
CA LYS A 203 9.68 24.22 0.86
C LYS A 203 8.92 25.09 1.86
N LYS A 204 9.18 24.88 3.15
CA LYS A 204 9.11 25.86 4.25
C LYS A 204 9.24 25.09 5.57
N ASN A 205 10.47 24.82 5.96
CA ASN A 205 10.93 24.68 7.35
C ASN A 205 12.44 24.49 7.32
N GLY A 206 13.15 25.61 7.12
CA GLY A 206 14.60 25.61 6.96
C GLY A 206 15.18 26.99 6.76
N ILE A 207 14.76 27.97 7.57
CA ILE A 207 15.60 29.14 7.86
C ILE A 207 15.52 29.39 9.37
N LYS A 208 16.39 28.69 10.11
CA LYS A 208 16.98 29.21 11.34
C LYS A 208 18.48 29.03 11.21
N GLY A 209 19.21 30.15 11.29
CA GLY A 209 20.61 30.17 11.69
C GLY A 209 21.59 30.66 10.64
N LYS A 210 22.23 31.79 10.98
CA LYS A 210 23.45 32.47 10.46
C LYS A 210 23.11 33.82 9.83
N GLU A 211 23.67 34.96 10.23
CA GLU A 211 24.73 35.33 11.18
C GLU A 211 24.50 36.81 11.55
N SER A 212 24.81 37.21 12.78
CA SER A 212 25.19 38.59 13.12
C SER A 212 26.11 38.50 14.33
N THR A 213 27.41 38.56 14.06
CA THR A 213 28.42 39.11 14.98
C THR A 213 28.92 40.38 14.31
#